data_AF-A0A5S4FA94-F1
#
_entry.id   AF-A0A5S4FA94-F1
#
_cell.length_a   1.000
_cell.length_b   1.000
_cell.length_c   1.000
_cell.angle_alpha   90.00
_cell.angle_beta   90.00
_cell.angle_gamma   90.00
#
_symmetry.space_group_name_H-M   'P 1'
#
loop_
_entity.id
_entity.type
_entity.pdbx_description
1 polymer ?
#
loop_
_entity_poly.entity_id
_entity_poly.type
_entity_poly.pdbx_seq_one_letter_code
_entity_poly.pdbx_strand_id
1 'polypeptide(L)'
;MALKVGDVVEVLSAEEILATLDEKGELDNLLFMPEMARFCGRRLTVHRVANKLCDTMTSTGMRRLDAAVHLTAARCDGSAHGGCQTACLLYWKIAWLKPVDGPPTSEPVGAERPLLPLLEVNTHRESGPEGEERFRCQATELLRAAPEPLPFRDMRQYVTDIQVGNAGVGSTLRTLFFGLFNRYQRLSRKFPKWLRVKGGLAWGFVEPGPHTGPTPTGTTDLQPGELVRIKSREEIVATLNTKGFNRGLGFEEDMARSCGRVARVSARVERCIDEKTGEMLEMKNPCIALEGIICDGVYKSNCPRAFVPFWREIWLERISEPS
;
A
#
# COMPACT_ATOMS: atom_id res chain seq x y z
N MET A 1 17.99 -14.31 13.91
CA MET A 1 18.09 -12.94 14.49
C MET A 1 16.89 -12.15 14.00
N ALA A 2 16.14 -11.45 14.85
CA ALA A 2 14.95 -10.72 14.40
C ALA A 2 15.37 -9.33 13.85
N LEU A 3 15.07 -9.07 12.57
CA LEU A 3 15.30 -7.76 11.96
C LEU A 3 14.37 -6.70 12.56
N LYS A 4 14.86 -5.47 12.64
CA LYS A 4 14.09 -4.28 13.05
C LYS A 4 14.24 -3.16 12.01
N VAL A 5 13.40 -2.15 12.13
CA VAL A 5 13.50 -0.92 11.32
C VAL A 5 14.89 -0.30 11.48
N GLY A 6 15.50 0.03 10.35
CA GLY A 6 16.83 0.64 10.29
C GLY A 6 17.98 -0.35 10.10
N ASP A 7 17.77 -1.66 10.28
CA ASP A 7 18.79 -2.65 9.98
C ASP A 7 19.15 -2.63 8.49
N VAL A 8 20.42 -2.84 8.17
CA VAL A 8 20.88 -3.00 6.78
C VAL A 8 20.98 -4.48 6.46
N VAL A 9 20.43 -4.84 5.31
CA VAL A 9 20.41 -6.21 4.82
C VAL A 9 20.87 -6.25 3.37
N GLU A 10 21.54 -7.32 2.99
CA GLU A 10 21.79 -7.64 1.59
C GLU A 10 20.74 -8.65 1.13
N VAL A 11 20.12 -8.37 -0.02
CA VAL A 11 19.24 -9.34 -0.68
C VAL A 11 20.13 -10.47 -1.19
N LEU A 12 19.74 -11.72 -0.94
CA LEU A 12 20.47 -12.90 -1.42
C LEU A 12 20.60 -12.89 -2.95
N SER A 13 21.54 -13.70 -3.46
CA SER A 13 21.70 -13.87 -4.91
C SER A 13 20.48 -14.54 -5.54
N ALA A 14 20.35 -14.45 -6.86
CA ALA A 14 19.26 -15.12 -7.59
C ALA A 14 19.26 -16.64 -7.36
N GLU A 15 20.43 -17.27 -7.30
CA GLU A 15 20.58 -18.71 -7.05
C GLU A 15 20.20 -19.09 -5.61
N GLU A 16 20.66 -18.30 -4.64
CA GLU A 16 20.33 -18.51 -3.23
C GLU A 16 18.82 -18.36 -2.99
N ILE A 17 18.18 -17.39 -3.63
CA ILE A 17 16.73 -17.20 -3.55
C ILE A 17 16.00 -18.35 -4.24
N LEU A 18 16.41 -18.75 -5.45
CA LEU A 18 15.80 -19.87 -6.17
C LEU A 18 15.77 -21.14 -5.31
N ALA A 19 16.85 -21.41 -4.56
CA ALA A 19 16.94 -22.56 -3.67
C ALA A 19 15.93 -22.53 -2.49
N THR A 20 15.31 -21.38 -2.21
CA THR A 20 14.26 -21.23 -1.19
C THR A 20 12.84 -21.35 -1.73
N LEU A 21 12.64 -21.32 -3.05
CA LEU A 21 11.32 -21.28 -3.65
C LEU A 21 10.78 -22.69 -3.91
N ASP A 22 9.48 -22.85 -3.77
CA ASP A 22 8.76 -24.06 -4.20
C ASP A 22 8.54 -24.09 -5.72
N GLU A 23 7.88 -25.13 -6.24
CA GLU A 23 7.59 -25.26 -7.67
C GLU A 23 6.70 -24.15 -8.25
N LYS A 24 6.08 -23.32 -7.40
CA LYS A 24 5.25 -22.18 -7.79
C LYS A 24 6.00 -20.85 -7.72
N GLY A 25 7.30 -20.85 -7.37
CA GLY A 25 8.09 -19.64 -7.17
C GLY A 25 7.71 -18.88 -5.91
N GLU A 26 7.23 -19.59 -4.88
CA GLU A 26 6.74 -19.03 -3.62
C GLU A 26 7.60 -19.51 -2.43
N LEU A 27 7.66 -18.70 -1.37
CA LEU A 27 8.09 -19.14 -0.04
C LEU A 27 7.01 -18.75 0.98
N ASP A 28 6.46 -19.73 1.69
CA ASP A 28 5.29 -19.58 2.56
C ASP A 28 4.10 -18.87 1.87
N ASN A 29 3.80 -19.25 0.62
CA ASN A 29 2.79 -18.61 -0.24
C ASN A 29 3.07 -17.14 -0.62
N LEU A 30 4.23 -16.58 -0.28
CA LEU A 30 4.64 -15.26 -0.76
C LEU A 30 5.49 -15.40 -2.03
N LEU A 31 5.04 -14.76 -3.11
CA LEU A 31 5.74 -14.82 -4.39
C LEU A 31 7.03 -14.02 -4.33
N PHE A 32 8.09 -14.61 -4.87
CA PHE A 32 9.20 -13.85 -5.40
C PHE A 32 8.83 -13.45 -6.83
N MET A 33 8.75 -12.16 -7.15
CA MET A 33 8.28 -11.67 -8.46
C MET A 33 9.46 -11.29 -9.35
N PRO A 34 9.33 -11.29 -10.69
CA PRO A 34 10.37 -10.80 -11.60
C PRO A 34 10.95 -9.43 -11.22
N GLU A 35 10.11 -8.48 -10.81
CA GLU A 35 10.49 -7.12 -10.40
C GLU A 35 11.38 -7.09 -9.15
N MET A 36 11.44 -8.19 -8.39
CA MET A 36 12.29 -8.33 -7.21
C MET A 36 13.73 -8.69 -7.58
N ALA A 37 13.95 -9.37 -8.72
CA ALA A 37 15.26 -9.89 -9.13
C ALA A 37 16.33 -8.79 -9.29
N ARG A 38 15.92 -7.58 -9.71
CA ARG A 38 16.83 -6.41 -9.81
C ARG A 38 17.43 -5.95 -8.47
N PHE A 39 16.92 -6.46 -7.36
CA PHE A 39 17.44 -6.17 -6.03
C PHE A 39 18.41 -7.22 -5.49
N CYS A 40 18.54 -8.39 -6.14
CA CYS A 40 19.48 -9.42 -5.71
C CYS A 40 20.90 -8.87 -5.58
N GLY A 41 21.59 -9.23 -4.50
CA GLY A 41 22.94 -8.74 -4.16
C GLY A 41 23.01 -7.29 -3.68
N ARG A 42 21.92 -6.52 -3.69
CA ARG A 42 21.92 -5.12 -3.22
C ARG A 42 21.75 -5.03 -1.71
N ARG A 43 22.40 -4.02 -1.12
CA ARG A 43 22.22 -3.67 0.28
C ARG A 43 21.17 -2.59 0.43
N LEU A 44 20.17 -2.86 1.25
CA LEU A 44 19.01 -2.00 1.48
C LEU A 44 18.74 -1.90 2.97
N THR A 45 18.03 -0.84 3.38
CA THR A 45 17.61 -0.68 4.77
C THR A 45 16.20 -1.25 4.96
N VAL A 46 15.99 -1.93 6.08
CA VAL A 46 14.66 -2.33 6.55
C VAL A 46 13.84 -1.08 6.85
N HIS A 47 12.87 -0.78 5.98
CA HIS A 47 11.98 0.36 6.10
C HIS A 47 10.90 0.11 7.18
N ARG A 48 10.28 -1.06 7.12
CA ARG A 48 9.26 -1.54 8.06
C ARG A 48 9.36 -3.04 8.22
N VAL A 49 9.05 -3.55 9.39
CA VAL A 49 8.81 -4.99 9.58
C VAL A 49 7.36 -5.28 9.20
N ALA A 50 7.15 -6.17 8.24
CA ALA A 50 5.84 -6.47 7.67
C ALA A 50 5.16 -7.64 8.43
N ASN A 51 5.05 -7.52 9.75
CA ASN A 51 4.44 -8.51 10.64
C ASN A 51 2.90 -8.60 10.53
N LYS A 52 2.30 -7.67 9.78
CA LYS A 52 0.86 -7.58 9.54
C LYS A 52 0.56 -6.71 8.33
N LEU A 53 -0.65 -6.82 7.83
CA LEU A 53 -1.17 -6.01 6.73
C LEU A 53 -2.68 -5.82 6.84
N CYS A 54 -3.20 -4.79 6.17
CA CYS A 54 -4.64 -4.60 6.01
C CYS A 54 -5.14 -5.42 4.81
N ASP A 55 -6.24 -6.12 5.01
CA ASP A 55 -6.94 -6.87 3.98
C ASP A 55 -7.76 -5.92 3.09
N THR A 56 -7.20 -5.62 1.92
CA THR A 56 -7.78 -4.77 0.88
C THR A 56 -8.71 -5.53 -0.06
N MET A 57 -8.62 -6.87 -0.09
CA MET A 57 -9.48 -7.71 -0.93
C MET A 57 -10.86 -7.90 -0.28
N THR A 58 -10.94 -8.43 0.94
CA THR A 58 -12.23 -8.74 1.58
C THR A 58 -12.65 -7.74 2.65
N SER A 59 -11.81 -6.74 2.94
CA SER A 59 -12.10 -5.69 3.93
C SER A 59 -12.41 -6.24 5.33
N THR A 60 -11.84 -7.39 5.69
CA THR A 60 -12.10 -8.09 6.96
C THR A 60 -11.25 -7.58 8.14
N GLY A 61 -10.31 -6.66 7.89
CA GLY A 61 -9.49 -6.02 8.91
C GLY A 61 -8.00 -6.25 8.70
N MET A 62 -7.28 -6.49 9.79
CA MET A 62 -5.84 -6.78 9.74
C MET A 62 -5.60 -8.28 9.65
N ARG A 63 -4.53 -8.68 8.98
CA ARG A 63 -4.03 -10.05 8.86
C ARG A 63 -2.58 -10.12 9.33
N ARG A 64 -2.17 -11.25 9.90
CA ARG A 64 -0.78 -11.52 10.27
C ARG A 64 -0.01 -12.01 9.04
N LEU A 65 1.18 -11.46 8.84
CA LEU A 65 2.12 -11.96 7.84
C LEU A 65 3.44 -12.27 8.56
N ASP A 66 3.91 -13.50 8.42
CA ASP A 66 5.07 -13.97 9.16
C ASP A 66 6.37 -13.79 8.39
N ALA A 67 7.41 -13.46 9.16
CA ALA A 67 8.80 -13.37 8.71
C ALA A 67 9.00 -12.50 7.47
N ALA A 68 8.31 -11.36 7.38
CA ALA A 68 8.40 -10.44 6.26
C ALA A 68 8.83 -9.03 6.68
N VAL A 69 9.50 -8.32 5.77
CA VAL A 69 9.87 -6.90 5.90
C VAL A 69 9.57 -6.15 4.60
N HIS A 70 9.57 -4.82 4.70
CA HIS A 70 9.63 -3.91 3.58
C HIS A 70 11.00 -3.21 3.57
N LEU A 71 11.60 -3.06 2.39
CA LEU A 71 12.90 -2.42 2.22
C LEU A 71 12.73 -1.00 1.61
N THR A 72 13.66 -0.10 1.91
CA THR A 72 13.63 1.29 1.43
C THR A 72 13.65 1.35 -0.09
N ALA A 73 12.73 2.11 -0.69
CA ALA A 73 12.58 2.31 -2.14
C ALA A 73 12.36 1.02 -2.97
N ALA A 74 12.11 -0.13 -2.33
CA ALA A 74 11.86 -1.39 -3.01
C ALA A 74 10.38 -1.52 -3.39
N ARG A 75 9.94 -0.73 -4.37
CA ARG A 75 8.59 -0.81 -4.95
C ARG A 75 8.61 -1.61 -6.25
N CYS A 76 7.53 -2.34 -6.50
CA CYS A 76 7.26 -2.99 -7.78
C CYS A 76 7.11 -1.92 -8.87
N ASP A 77 7.74 -2.10 -10.03
CA ASP A 77 7.56 -1.21 -11.20
C ASP A 77 6.53 -1.75 -12.21
N GLY A 78 6.03 -2.97 -11.98
CA GLY A 78 5.00 -3.63 -12.78
C GLY A 78 5.47 -4.04 -14.18
N SER A 79 6.78 -4.02 -14.46
CA SER A 79 7.29 -4.28 -15.81
C SER A 79 6.99 -5.69 -16.32
N ALA A 80 6.86 -6.67 -15.41
CA ALA A 80 6.44 -8.03 -15.76
C ALA A 80 4.93 -8.25 -15.58
N HIS A 81 4.20 -7.31 -14.98
CA HIS A 81 2.78 -7.40 -14.66
C HIS A 81 1.93 -6.47 -15.54
N GLY A 82 2.10 -6.56 -16.86
CA GLY A 82 1.33 -5.77 -17.84
C GLY A 82 1.52 -4.25 -17.72
N GLY A 83 2.58 -3.80 -17.05
CA GLY A 83 2.81 -2.38 -16.77
C GLY A 83 1.86 -1.81 -15.71
N CYS A 84 1.46 -2.60 -14.71
CA CYS A 84 0.69 -2.15 -13.55
C CYS A 84 1.40 -1.00 -12.81
N GLN A 85 0.70 0.11 -12.56
CA GLN A 85 1.31 1.34 -12.04
C GLN A 85 1.06 1.59 -10.54
N THR A 86 0.61 0.59 -9.78
CA THR A 86 0.29 0.75 -8.34
C THR A 86 1.51 1.03 -7.46
N ALA A 87 2.72 0.69 -7.93
CA ALA A 87 3.96 0.89 -7.19
C ALA A 87 3.94 0.30 -5.76
N CYS A 88 3.37 -0.91 -5.62
CA CYS A 88 3.26 -1.60 -4.34
C CYS A 88 4.64 -1.76 -3.68
N LEU A 89 4.71 -1.51 -2.37
CA LEU A 89 5.91 -1.81 -1.60
C LEU A 89 6.07 -3.33 -1.51
N LEU A 90 7.23 -3.83 -1.90
CA LEU A 90 7.50 -5.26 -1.98
C LEU A 90 7.61 -5.85 -0.57
N TYR A 91 7.01 -7.03 -0.37
CA TYR A 91 7.21 -7.85 0.81
C TYR A 91 8.42 -8.75 0.58
N TRP A 92 9.32 -8.79 1.55
CA TRP A 92 10.53 -9.61 1.51
C TRP A 92 10.50 -10.61 2.66
N LYS A 93 10.55 -11.91 2.36
CA LYS A 93 10.82 -12.89 3.42
C LYS A 93 12.20 -12.64 4.01
N ILE A 94 12.30 -12.74 5.33
CA ILE A 94 13.58 -12.63 6.04
C ILE A 94 14.57 -13.67 5.53
N ALA A 95 14.10 -14.85 5.08
CA ALA A 95 14.94 -15.89 4.48
C ALA A 95 15.62 -15.47 3.17
N TRP A 96 15.14 -14.43 2.49
CA TRP A 96 15.76 -13.88 1.27
C TRP A 96 16.79 -12.80 1.55
N LEU A 97 17.12 -12.57 2.83
CA LEU A 97 17.92 -11.45 3.30
C LEU A 97 19.01 -11.94 4.24
N LYS A 98 20.21 -11.38 4.11
CA LYS A 98 21.30 -11.56 5.09
C LYS A 98 21.59 -10.23 5.80
N PRO A 99 21.64 -10.19 7.13
CA PRO A 99 22.11 -9.00 7.86
C PRO A 99 23.56 -8.70 7.46
N VAL A 100 23.87 -7.43 7.21
CA VAL A 100 25.23 -6.99 6.87
C VAL A 100 25.57 -5.69 7.58
N ASP A 101 26.85 -5.52 7.89
CA ASP A 101 27.38 -4.24 8.32
C ASP A 101 27.73 -3.37 7.10
N GLY A 102 27.58 -2.05 7.26
CA GLY A 102 27.92 -1.06 6.24
C GLY A 102 26.72 -0.39 5.57
N PRO A 103 26.97 0.59 4.69
CA PRO A 103 25.90 1.39 4.09
C PRO A 103 25.14 0.63 2.99
N PRO A 104 23.91 1.05 2.67
CA PRO A 104 23.18 0.59 1.48
C PRO A 104 23.97 0.81 0.20
N THR A 105 23.74 -0.04 -0.81
CA THR A 105 24.41 0.04 -2.11
C THR A 105 23.39 0.30 -3.22
N SER A 106 23.74 1.22 -4.12
CA SER A 106 22.93 1.61 -5.27
C SER A 106 23.20 0.75 -6.51
N GLU A 107 24.38 0.17 -6.62
CA GLU A 107 24.78 -0.53 -7.85
C GLU A 107 24.21 -1.96 -7.92
N PRO A 108 23.67 -2.35 -9.08
CA PRO A 108 23.24 -3.72 -9.32
C PRO A 108 24.47 -4.62 -9.38
N VAL A 109 24.50 -5.66 -8.55
CA VAL A 109 25.35 -6.82 -8.81
C VAL A 109 24.59 -7.65 -9.84
N GLY A 110 25.14 -7.80 -11.05
CA GLY A 110 24.43 -8.28 -12.24
C GLY A 110 23.47 -9.45 -12.00
N ALA A 111 22.25 -9.34 -12.55
CA ALA A 111 21.24 -10.39 -12.47
C ALA A 111 21.65 -11.59 -13.33
N GLU A 112 22.11 -12.66 -12.70
CA GLU A 112 22.18 -13.95 -13.35
C GLU A 112 20.77 -14.50 -13.59
N ARG A 113 20.63 -15.31 -14.65
CA ARG A 113 19.37 -15.69 -15.32
C ARG A 113 18.60 -16.93 -14.77
N PRO A 114 18.97 -17.62 -13.67
CA PRO A 114 18.39 -18.94 -13.40
C PRO A 114 16.92 -18.91 -12.98
N LEU A 115 16.39 -17.74 -12.58
CA LEU A 115 15.02 -17.58 -12.09
C LEU A 115 13.95 -17.43 -13.20
N LEU A 116 14.33 -17.02 -14.42
CA LEU A 116 13.37 -16.46 -15.39
C LEU A 116 12.18 -17.38 -15.73
N PRO A 117 12.36 -18.68 -16.06
CA PRO A 117 11.22 -19.52 -16.44
C PRO A 117 10.22 -19.71 -15.29
N LEU A 118 10.71 -19.86 -14.06
CA LEU A 118 9.86 -20.04 -12.89
C LEU A 118 9.06 -18.77 -12.60
N LEU A 119 9.71 -17.60 -12.69
CA LEU A 119 9.09 -16.32 -12.37
C LEU A 119 8.08 -15.87 -13.45
N GLU A 120 8.33 -16.19 -14.72
CA GLU A 120 7.36 -15.94 -15.80
C GLU A 120 6.07 -16.72 -15.57
N VAL A 121 6.15 -18.02 -15.26
CA VAL A 121 4.98 -18.84 -14.93
C VAL A 121 4.26 -18.33 -13.68
N ASN A 122 5.00 -17.81 -12.70
CA ASN A 122 4.44 -17.33 -11.44
C ASN A 122 3.66 -16.01 -11.56
N THR A 123 3.81 -15.30 -12.68
CA THR A 123 3.26 -13.96 -12.91
C THR A 123 1.82 -14.00 -13.44
N HIS A 124 1.36 -15.15 -13.95
CA HIS A 124 0.03 -15.29 -14.54
C HIS A 124 -0.85 -16.24 -13.74
N ARG A 125 -2.16 -15.96 -13.76
CA ARG A 125 -3.21 -16.90 -13.38
C ARG A 125 -3.75 -17.60 -14.62
N GLU A 126 -4.59 -18.61 -14.41
CA GLU A 126 -5.49 -19.07 -15.47
C GLU A 126 -6.28 -17.89 -16.03
N SER A 127 -6.35 -17.81 -17.36
CA SER A 127 -7.09 -16.78 -18.07
C SER A 127 -8.56 -16.73 -17.63
N GLY A 128 -9.16 -15.55 -17.76
CA GLY A 128 -10.57 -15.36 -17.49
C GLY A 128 -11.47 -16.18 -18.43
N PRO A 129 -12.78 -16.27 -18.13
CA PRO A 129 -13.75 -17.01 -18.94
C PRO A 129 -13.78 -16.60 -20.42
N GLU A 130 -13.44 -15.34 -20.73
CA GLU A 130 -13.39 -14.81 -22.10
C GLU A 130 -11.96 -14.74 -22.66
N GLY A 131 -11.01 -15.41 -21.99
CA GLY A 131 -9.60 -15.41 -22.36
C GLY A 131 -8.84 -14.17 -21.87
N GLU A 132 -9.43 -13.37 -20.95
CA GLU A 132 -8.75 -12.19 -20.43
C GLU A 132 -7.47 -12.58 -19.68
N GLU A 133 -6.42 -11.80 -19.89
CA GLU A 133 -5.18 -11.98 -19.16
C GLU A 133 -5.36 -11.62 -17.69
N ARG A 134 -4.91 -12.53 -16.81
CA ARG A 134 -4.96 -12.35 -15.36
C ARG A 134 -3.58 -12.55 -14.77
N PHE A 135 -3.21 -11.61 -13.91
CA PHE A 135 -1.91 -11.56 -13.27
C PHE A 135 -2.00 -12.09 -11.84
N ARG A 136 -0.86 -12.60 -11.39
CA ARG A 136 -0.62 -13.07 -10.03
C ARG A 136 0.57 -12.30 -9.48
N CYS A 137 0.34 -11.50 -8.45
CA CYS A 137 1.40 -10.72 -7.80
C CYS A 137 1.28 -10.85 -6.27
N GLN A 138 2.24 -10.31 -5.53
CA GLN A 138 2.17 -10.34 -4.07
C GLN A 138 0.85 -9.79 -3.53
N ALA A 139 0.33 -8.69 -4.12
CA ALA A 139 -0.93 -8.08 -3.69
C ALA A 139 -2.15 -8.98 -3.90
N THR A 140 -2.22 -9.71 -5.02
CA THR A 140 -3.34 -10.63 -5.30
C THR A 140 -3.30 -11.89 -4.44
N GLU A 141 -2.11 -12.26 -3.94
CA GLU A 141 -1.89 -13.48 -3.15
C GLU A 141 -1.81 -13.22 -1.64
N LEU A 142 -1.98 -11.97 -1.19
CA LEU A 142 -1.81 -11.62 0.23
C LEU A 142 -2.70 -12.42 1.19
N LEU A 143 -3.91 -12.82 0.80
CA LEU A 143 -4.76 -13.63 1.67
C LEU A 143 -4.28 -15.08 1.80
N ARG A 144 -3.55 -15.61 0.82
CA ARG A 144 -2.87 -16.91 0.93
C ARG A 144 -1.60 -16.79 1.78
N ALA A 145 -0.82 -15.72 1.58
CA ALA A 145 0.39 -15.46 2.35
C ALA A 145 0.13 -15.06 3.81
N ALA A 146 -1.03 -14.43 4.09
CA ALA A 146 -1.43 -13.93 5.40
C ALA A 146 -2.86 -14.40 5.75
N PRO A 147 -3.08 -15.71 5.97
CA PRO A 147 -4.42 -16.26 6.17
C PRO A 147 -5.01 -15.87 7.53
N GLU A 148 -4.18 -15.66 8.54
CA GLU A 148 -4.62 -15.45 9.92
C GLU A 148 -5.17 -14.03 10.16
N PRO A 149 -6.43 -13.88 10.60
CA PRO A 149 -6.94 -12.60 11.06
C PRO A 149 -6.19 -12.12 12.30
N LEU A 150 -5.94 -10.82 12.36
CA LEU A 150 -5.30 -10.15 13.49
C LEU A 150 -6.30 -9.16 14.14
N PRO A 151 -7.04 -9.58 15.18
CA PRO A 151 -8.06 -8.75 15.80
C PRO A 151 -7.47 -7.46 16.39
N PHE A 152 -8.18 -6.35 16.29
CA PHE A 152 -7.78 -5.07 16.92
C PHE A 152 -7.49 -5.18 18.43
N ARG A 153 -8.10 -6.15 19.13
CA ARG A 153 -7.91 -6.36 20.58
C ARG A 153 -6.62 -7.12 20.92
N ASP A 154 -5.93 -7.73 19.94
CA ASP A 154 -4.69 -8.43 20.20
C ASP A 154 -3.57 -7.41 20.49
N MET A 155 -3.32 -7.16 21.77
CA MET A 155 -2.35 -6.17 22.22
C MET A 155 -0.91 -6.49 21.83
N ARG A 156 -0.60 -7.78 21.56
CA ARG A 156 0.74 -8.21 21.19
C ARG A 156 1.19 -7.55 19.90
N GLN A 157 0.27 -7.32 18.95
CA GLN A 157 0.62 -6.65 17.69
C GLN A 157 1.22 -5.26 17.90
N TYR A 158 0.71 -4.51 18.88
CA TYR A 158 1.15 -3.14 19.16
C TYR A 158 2.47 -3.13 19.93
N VAL A 159 2.66 -4.10 20.83
CA VAL A 159 3.95 -4.31 21.51
C VAL A 159 5.02 -4.66 20.48
N THR A 160 4.73 -5.58 19.56
CA THR A 160 5.65 -5.93 18.47
C THR A 160 5.98 -4.72 17.61
N ASP A 161 4.99 -3.90 17.22
CA ASP A 161 5.25 -2.69 16.43
C ASP A 161 6.28 -1.75 17.08
N ILE A 162 6.21 -1.62 18.41
CA ILE A 162 7.13 -0.79 19.17
C ILE A 162 8.51 -1.44 19.23
N GLN A 163 8.57 -2.74 19.54
CA GLN A 163 9.82 -3.49 19.66
C GLN A 163 10.63 -3.50 18.35
N VAL A 164 9.97 -3.64 17.21
CA VAL A 164 10.62 -3.68 15.90
C VAL A 164 10.84 -2.29 15.29
N GLY A 165 10.38 -1.23 15.94
CA GLY A 165 10.54 0.15 15.47
C GLY A 165 9.55 0.59 14.37
N ASN A 166 8.48 -0.18 14.12
CA ASN A 166 7.42 0.23 13.18
C ASN A 166 6.65 1.47 13.67
N ALA A 167 6.42 1.57 14.98
CA ALA A 167 5.69 2.68 15.57
C ALA A 167 6.20 3.00 16.98
N GLY A 168 6.31 4.29 17.32
CA GLY A 168 6.57 4.70 18.71
C GLY A 168 5.33 4.59 19.60
N VAL A 169 5.53 4.62 20.92
CA VAL A 169 4.44 4.54 21.92
C VAL A 169 3.33 5.56 21.66
N GLY A 170 3.68 6.83 21.43
CA GLY A 170 2.70 7.87 21.15
C GLY A 170 1.93 7.69 19.83
N SER A 171 2.54 7.06 18.82
CA SER A 171 1.83 6.69 17.59
C SER A 171 0.83 5.58 17.86
N THR A 172 1.25 4.55 18.59
CA THR A 172 0.41 3.42 18.97
C THR A 172 -0.79 3.85 19.82
N LEU A 173 -0.61 4.75 20.80
CA LEU A 173 -1.71 5.29 21.60
C LEU A 173 -2.73 6.05 20.74
N ARG A 174 -2.28 6.83 19.75
CA ARG A 174 -3.17 7.51 18.79
C ARG A 174 -3.96 6.50 17.94
N THR A 175 -3.29 5.49 17.40
CA THR A 175 -3.94 4.40 16.65
C THR A 175 -5.01 3.68 17.47
N LEU A 176 -4.71 3.35 18.73
CA LEU A 176 -5.68 2.73 19.65
C LEU A 176 -6.87 3.64 19.90
N PHE A 177 -6.62 4.92 20.18
CA PHE A 177 -7.66 5.92 20.36
C PHE A 177 -8.57 6.04 19.14
N PHE A 178 -8.01 6.15 17.92
CA PHE A 178 -8.82 6.23 16.69
C PHE A 178 -9.65 4.97 16.48
N GLY A 179 -9.07 3.78 16.69
CA GLY A 179 -9.78 2.52 16.56
C GLY A 179 -10.92 2.35 17.57
N LEU A 180 -10.70 2.74 18.83
CA LEU A 180 -11.71 2.74 19.89
C LEU A 180 -12.82 3.75 19.61
N PHE A 181 -12.46 4.98 19.22
CA PHE A 181 -13.39 6.02 18.81
C PHE A 181 -14.27 5.54 17.66
N ASN A 182 -13.67 4.97 16.62
CA ASN A 182 -14.40 4.44 15.46
C ASN A 182 -15.32 3.28 15.83
N ARG A 183 -14.92 2.42 16.78
CA ARG A 183 -15.78 1.35 17.30
C ARG A 183 -16.96 1.91 18.10
N TYR A 184 -16.74 2.93 18.93
CA TYR A 184 -17.80 3.65 19.64
C TYR A 184 -18.77 4.30 18.64
N GLN A 185 -18.28 4.97 17.61
CA GLN A 185 -19.12 5.64 16.61
C GLN A 185 -19.97 4.65 15.79
N ARG A 186 -19.43 3.49 15.44
CA ARG A 186 -20.23 2.41 14.82
C ARG A 186 -21.35 1.93 15.73
N LEU A 187 -21.12 1.88 17.04
CA LEU A 187 -22.12 1.52 18.02
C LEU A 187 -23.15 2.65 18.21
N SER A 188 -22.71 3.90 18.35
CA SER A 188 -23.58 5.07 18.58
C SER A 188 -24.54 5.34 17.40
N ARG A 189 -24.19 4.93 16.18
CA ARG A 189 -25.10 4.96 15.02
C ARG A 189 -26.37 4.11 15.21
N LYS A 190 -26.33 3.09 16.07
CA LYS A 190 -27.50 2.26 16.45
C LYS A 190 -28.37 2.90 17.54
N PHE A 191 -27.90 4.00 18.14
CA PHE A 191 -28.55 4.69 19.25
C PHE A 191 -29.03 6.10 18.84
N PRO A 192 -29.78 6.80 19.71
CA PRO A 192 -30.28 8.16 19.43
C PRO A 192 -29.19 9.15 19.03
N LYS A 193 -29.56 10.16 18.22
CA LYS A 193 -28.62 11.11 17.61
C LYS A 193 -27.73 11.85 18.62
N TRP A 194 -28.20 12.09 19.85
CA TRP A 194 -27.44 12.81 20.88
C TRP A 194 -26.19 12.04 21.37
N LEU A 195 -26.12 10.72 21.16
CA LEU A 195 -24.93 9.90 21.44
C LEU A 195 -23.90 9.91 20.30
N ARG A 196 -24.20 10.56 19.17
CA ARG A 196 -23.31 10.58 18.02
C ARG A 196 -22.41 11.81 18.09
N VAL A 197 -21.11 11.59 18.21
CA VAL A 197 -20.12 12.67 18.08
C VAL A 197 -20.00 13.01 16.59
N LYS A 198 -20.02 14.29 16.20
CA LYS A 198 -19.84 14.71 14.79
C LYS A 198 -20.68 13.88 13.80
N GLY A 199 -21.97 13.72 14.07
CA GLY A 199 -22.89 12.98 13.20
C GLY A 199 -22.66 11.46 13.11
N GLY A 200 -21.74 10.91 13.89
CA GLY A 200 -21.37 9.49 13.85
C GLY A 200 -20.19 9.20 12.93
N LEU A 201 -19.47 10.21 12.42
CA LEU A 201 -18.32 10.04 11.54
C LEU A 201 -17.15 9.33 12.26
N ALA A 202 -16.33 8.61 11.48
CA ALA A 202 -15.07 8.10 11.99
C ALA A 202 -14.10 9.26 12.29
N TRP A 203 -13.09 8.98 13.12
CA TRP A 203 -12.00 9.91 13.39
C TRP A 203 -11.33 10.34 12.09
N GLY A 204 -11.01 11.62 11.97
CA GLY A 204 -10.65 12.27 10.70
C GLY A 204 -11.83 13.07 10.11
N PHE A 205 -13.05 12.71 10.50
CA PHE A 205 -14.29 13.46 10.25
C PHE A 205 -14.46 13.82 8.76
N VAL A 206 -14.16 12.87 7.88
CA VAL A 206 -14.44 13.01 6.45
C VAL A 206 -15.92 12.73 6.21
N GLU A 207 -16.62 13.74 5.72
CA GLU A 207 -18.04 13.65 5.41
C GLU A 207 -18.28 13.02 4.02
N PRO A 208 -19.42 12.35 3.80
CA PRO A 208 -19.85 12.03 2.44
C PRO A 208 -20.08 13.32 1.67
N GLY A 209 -19.89 13.28 0.35
CA GLY A 209 -20.10 14.46 -0.48
C GLY A 209 -21.56 14.69 -0.86
N PRO A 210 -21.85 15.85 -1.47
CA PRO A 210 -23.22 16.29 -1.75
C PRO A 210 -23.83 15.65 -3.00
N HIS A 211 -23.02 15.01 -3.86
CA HIS A 211 -23.50 14.59 -5.18
C HIS A 211 -24.27 13.26 -5.14
N THR A 212 -25.49 13.26 -5.69
CA THR A 212 -26.32 12.06 -5.89
C THR A 212 -26.15 11.43 -7.28
N GLY A 213 -25.65 12.20 -8.25
CA GLY A 213 -25.39 11.77 -9.63
C GLY A 213 -23.89 11.63 -9.95
N PRO A 214 -23.50 11.70 -11.24
CA PRO A 214 -22.11 11.72 -11.64
C PRO A 214 -21.33 12.85 -10.96
N THR A 215 -20.20 12.52 -10.35
CA THR A 215 -19.37 13.50 -9.65
C THR A 215 -18.60 14.39 -10.62
N PRO A 216 -18.26 15.63 -10.26
CA PRO A 216 -17.50 16.53 -11.12
C PRO A 216 -16.13 15.96 -11.45
N THR A 217 -15.59 16.36 -12.61
CA THR A 217 -14.24 16.07 -13.07
C THR A 217 -13.51 17.38 -13.30
N GLY A 218 -12.20 17.37 -13.10
CA GLY A 218 -11.32 18.48 -13.42
C GLY A 218 -10.01 17.89 -13.92
N THR A 219 -9.61 18.29 -15.12
CA THR A 219 -8.38 17.85 -15.77
C THR A 219 -7.50 19.06 -15.96
N THR A 220 -6.36 19.03 -15.29
CA THR A 220 -5.29 20.03 -15.37
C THR A 220 -4.07 19.47 -16.09
N ASP A 221 -4.18 18.26 -16.63
CA ASP A 221 -3.15 17.52 -17.35
C ASP A 221 -1.82 17.51 -16.59
N LEU A 222 -1.90 17.13 -15.31
CA LEU A 222 -0.73 17.11 -14.42
C LEU A 222 0.28 16.07 -14.90
N GLN A 223 1.52 16.53 -15.03
CA GLN A 223 2.65 15.71 -15.49
C GLN A 223 3.57 15.33 -14.33
N PRO A 224 4.24 14.17 -14.40
CA PRO A 224 5.32 13.83 -13.47
C PRO A 224 6.36 14.95 -13.34
N GLY A 225 6.78 15.22 -12.11
CA GLY A 225 7.72 16.29 -11.75
C GLY A 225 7.05 17.61 -11.34
N GLU A 226 5.80 17.85 -11.75
CA GLU A 226 5.09 19.09 -11.42
C GLU A 226 4.76 19.20 -9.93
N LEU A 227 4.81 20.42 -9.40
CA LEU A 227 4.51 20.71 -8.00
C LEU A 227 3.02 20.97 -7.81
N VAL A 228 2.42 20.30 -6.83
CA VAL A 228 0.99 20.44 -6.52
C VAL A 228 0.74 20.60 -5.03
N ARG A 229 -0.31 21.33 -4.69
CA ARG A 229 -0.90 21.35 -3.36
C ARG A 229 -2.12 20.44 -3.35
N ILE A 230 -2.21 19.56 -2.36
CA ILE A 230 -3.44 18.79 -2.10
C ILE A 230 -4.47 19.76 -1.54
N LYS A 231 -5.65 19.84 -2.15
CA LYS A 231 -6.73 20.72 -1.71
C LYS A 231 -7.16 20.43 -0.27
N SER A 232 -7.86 21.38 0.34
CA SER A 232 -8.42 21.20 1.67
C SER A 232 -9.43 20.05 1.68
N ARG A 233 -9.69 19.51 2.87
CA ARG A 233 -10.65 18.41 3.03
C ARG A 233 -12.03 18.82 2.55
N GLU A 234 -12.46 20.04 2.87
CA GLU A 234 -13.76 20.59 2.54
C GLU A 234 -13.94 20.72 1.02
N GLU A 235 -12.92 21.20 0.31
CA GLU A 235 -12.91 21.27 -1.15
C GLU A 235 -12.98 19.89 -1.80
N ILE A 236 -12.25 18.91 -1.27
CA ILE A 236 -12.29 17.53 -1.80
C ILE A 236 -13.66 16.89 -1.54
N VAL A 237 -14.19 17.00 -0.31
CA VAL A 237 -15.51 16.48 0.07
C VAL A 237 -16.61 17.05 -0.82
N ALA A 238 -16.53 18.32 -1.19
CA ALA A 238 -17.48 18.95 -2.10
C ALA A 238 -17.54 18.26 -3.48
N THR A 239 -16.51 17.54 -3.89
CA THR A 239 -16.47 16.79 -5.16
C THR A 239 -16.96 15.33 -5.06
N LEU A 240 -17.24 14.83 -3.85
CA LEU A 240 -17.58 13.42 -3.63
C LEU A 240 -19.08 13.18 -3.81
N ASN A 241 -19.44 11.93 -4.08
CA ASN A 241 -20.82 11.48 -3.97
C ASN A 241 -21.20 11.15 -2.52
N THR A 242 -22.48 10.82 -2.31
CA THR A 242 -23.03 10.43 -1.01
C THR A 242 -22.39 9.17 -0.40
N LYS A 243 -21.59 8.43 -1.17
CA LYS A 243 -20.80 7.27 -0.70
C LYS A 243 -19.33 7.60 -0.42
N GLY A 244 -18.88 8.84 -0.64
CA GLY A 244 -17.50 9.27 -0.42
C GLY A 244 -16.54 9.02 -1.59
N PHE A 245 -17.07 8.84 -2.81
CA PHE A 245 -16.27 8.57 -4.01
C PHE A 245 -16.35 9.72 -5.01
N ASN A 246 -15.25 9.96 -5.74
CA ASN A 246 -15.26 10.73 -6.99
C ASN A 246 -14.80 9.81 -8.14
N ARG A 247 -15.67 9.63 -9.15
CA ARG A 247 -15.40 8.79 -10.32
C ARG A 247 -14.82 7.41 -9.95
N GLY A 248 -15.42 6.76 -8.95
CA GLY A 248 -14.99 5.45 -8.46
C GLY A 248 -13.78 5.43 -7.53
N LEU A 249 -13.09 6.56 -7.31
CA LEU A 249 -11.99 6.66 -6.34
C LEU A 249 -12.51 7.19 -5.01
N GLY A 250 -12.28 6.43 -3.93
CA GLY A 250 -12.67 6.83 -2.58
C GLY A 250 -11.73 7.88 -2.00
N PHE A 251 -12.26 8.75 -1.14
CA PHE A 251 -11.45 9.66 -0.33
C PHE A 251 -11.61 9.30 1.15
N GLU A 252 -10.53 8.80 1.74
CA GLU A 252 -10.52 8.25 3.10
C GLU A 252 -9.86 9.18 4.13
N GLU A 253 -10.04 8.88 5.42
CA GLU A 253 -9.51 9.70 6.51
C GLU A 253 -7.98 9.72 6.55
N ASP A 254 -7.31 8.67 6.06
CA ASP A 254 -5.84 8.67 5.94
C ASP A 254 -5.36 9.60 4.83
N MET A 255 -6.09 9.68 3.71
CA MET A 255 -5.81 10.64 2.65
C MET A 255 -6.01 12.07 3.14
N ALA A 256 -7.09 12.32 3.89
CA ALA A 256 -7.41 13.64 4.44
C ALA A 256 -6.31 14.21 5.35
N ARG A 257 -5.44 13.38 5.94
CA ARG A 257 -4.27 13.84 6.70
C ARG A 257 -3.21 14.53 5.84
N SER A 258 -3.25 14.32 4.53
CA SER A 258 -2.35 14.96 3.59
C SER A 258 -2.92 16.21 2.94
N CYS A 259 -4.18 16.58 3.21
CA CYS A 259 -4.75 17.83 2.75
C CYS A 259 -3.90 19.04 3.14
N GLY A 260 -3.74 19.98 2.22
CA GLY A 260 -2.91 21.19 2.37
C GLY A 260 -1.42 20.97 2.18
N ARG A 261 -0.92 19.72 2.14
CA ARG A 261 0.50 19.45 1.87
C ARG A 261 0.83 19.74 0.41
N VAL A 262 2.08 20.13 0.20
CA VAL A 262 2.69 20.26 -1.12
C VAL A 262 3.51 19.00 -1.41
N ALA A 263 3.37 18.47 -2.61
CA ALA A 263 4.13 17.32 -3.09
C ALA A 263 4.38 17.44 -4.60
N ARG A 264 5.36 16.71 -5.12
CA ARG A 264 5.55 16.55 -6.56
C ARG A 264 4.72 15.39 -7.08
N VAL A 265 4.24 15.52 -8.31
CA VAL A 265 3.62 14.42 -9.04
C VAL A 265 4.70 13.38 -9.34
N SER A 266 4.56 12.17 -8.81
CA SER A 266 5.51 11.10 -9.08
C SER A 266 5.15 10.33 -10.35
N ALA A 267 3.86 10.11 -10.58
CA ALA A 267 3.37 9.38 -11.75
C ALA A 267 1.91 9.72 -12.06
N ARG A 268 1.56 9.59 -13.34
CA ARG A 268 0.19 9.44 -13.81
C ARG A 268 -0.14 7.95 -13.91
N VAL A 269 -1.21 7.54 -13.24
CA VAL A 269 -1.64 6.14 -13.13
C VAL A 269 -2.87 5.95 -14.01
N GLU A 270 -2.71 5.14 -15.04
CA GLU A 270 -3.71 4.85 -16.06
C GLU A 270 -4.22 3.42 -15.94
N ARG A 271 -3.42 2.52 -15.34
CA ARG A 271 -3.81 1.13 -15.16
C ARG A 271 -3.26 0.50 -13.88
N CYS A 272 -4.02 -0.42 -13.32
CA CYS A 272 -3.60 -1.22 -12.17
C CYS A 272 -4.28 -2.57 -12.16
N ILE A 273 -3.67 -3.56 -11.52
CA ILE A 273 -4.28 -4.88 -11.35
C ILE A 273 -5.34 -4.82 -10.24
N ASP A 274 -6.53 -5.36 -10.52
CA ASP A 274 -7.52 -5.64 -9.48
C ASP A 274 -7.00 -6.77 -8.57
N GLU A 275 -6.87 -6.49 -7.27
CA GLU A 275 -6.28 -7.44 -6.34
C GLU A 275 -7.10 -8.75 -6.20
N LYS A 276 -8.41 -8.73 -6.47
CA LYS A 276 -9.27 -9.92 -6.31
C LYS A 276 -9.23 -10.80 -7.54
N THR A 277 -9.38 -10.22 -8.72
CA THR A 277 -9.49 -10.99 -9.97
C THR A 277 -8.14 -11.22 -10.63
N GLY A 278 -7.15 -10.37 -10.36
CA GLY A 278 -5.88 -10.34 -11.09
C GLY A 278 -5.98 -9.67 -12.46
N GLU A 279 -7.16 -9.16 -12.84
CA GLU A 279 -7.35 -8.52 -14.14
C GLU A 279 -6.75 -7.12 -14.16
N MET A 280 -6.27 -6.68 -15.33
CA MET A 280 -5.84 -5.31 -15.53
C MET A 280 -7.06 -4.38 -15.60
N LEU A 281 -7.11 -3.39 -14.73
CA LEU A 281 -8.08 -2.30 -14.77
C LEU A 281 -7.49 -1.12 -15.54
N GLU A 282 -8.16 -0.73 -16.63
CA GLU A 282 -7.88 0.49 -17.36
C GLU A 282 -8.74 1.65 -16.83
N MET A 283 -8.09 2.71 -16.37
CA MET A 283 -8.75 3.84 -15.72
C MET A 283 -9.30 4.82 -16.76
N LYS A 284 -10.63 4.93 -16.84
CA LYS A 284 -11.29 5.98 -17.66
C LYS A 284 -10.91 7.41 -17.26
N ASN A 285 -10.55 7.59 -16.00
CA ASN A 285 -10.04 8.84 -15.45
C ASN A 285 -8.72 8.49 -14.77
N PRO A 286 -7.56 8.87 -15.33
CA PRO A 286 -6.28 8.61 -14.70
C PRO A 286 -6.22 9.16 -13.27
N CYS A 287 -5.45 8.50 -12.44
CA CYS A 287 -5.10 8.95 -11.10
C CYS A 287 -3.71 9.58 -11.08
N ILE A 288 -3.45 10.35 -10.05
CA ILE A 288 -2.14 10.95 -9.78
C ILE A 288 -1.55 10.28 -8.53
N ALA A 289 -0.30 9.84 -8.63
CA ALA A 289 0.51 9.46 -7.50
C ALA A 289 1.43 10.62 -7.11
N LEU A 290 1.63 10.81 -5.81
CA LEU A 290 2.40 11.93 -5.26
C LEU A 290 3.64 11.42 -4.51
N GLU A 291 4.77 12.08 -4.73
CA GLU A 291 6.03 11.76 -4.09
C GLU A 291 5.95 11.95 -2.56
N GLY A 292 6.42 10.96 -1.81
CA GLY A 292 6.45 11.01 -0.34
C GLY A 292 5.08 11.01 0.35
N ILE A 293 3.98 10.91 -0.41
CA ILE A 293 2.64 10.73 0.12
C ILE A 293 2.32 9.24 0.10
N ILE A 294 2.29 8.64 1.29
CA ILE A 294 1.99 7.23 1.50
C ILE A 294 0.98 7.08 2.65
N CYS A 295 0.33 5.92 2.72
CA CYS A 295 -0.48 5.57 3.88
C CYS A 295 0.40 5.29 5.10
N ASP A 296 0.15 5.98 6.21
CA ASP A 296 0.90 5.78 7.45
C ASP A 296 0.37 4.59 8.28
N GLY A 297 -0.76 4.01 7.89
CA GLY A 297 -1.39 2.88 8.58
C GLY A 297 -2.02 3.23 9.95
N VAL A 298 -2.06 4.52 10.33
CA VAL A 298 -2.54 4.98 11.64
C VAL A 298 -4.02 4.64 11.88
N TYR A 299 -4.85 4.69 10.83
CA TYR A 299 -6.25 4.26 10.89
C TYR A 299 -6.45 2.74 10.76
N LYS A 300 -5.38 2.00 10.49
CA LYS A 300 -5.37 0.55 10.23
C LYS A 300 -4.39 -0.16 11.17
N SER A 301 -4.52 0.05 12.48
CA SER A 301 -3.72 -0.63 13.51
C SER A 301 -2.20 -0.61 13.29
N ASN A 302 -1.61 0.54 12.90
CA ASN A 302 -0.20 0.67 12.52
C ASN A 302 0.20 -0.26 11.36
N CYS A 303 -0.63 -0.36 10.33
CA CYS A 303 -0.32 -1.17 9.15
C CYS A 303 1.00 -0.69 8.49
N PRO A 304 2.02 -1.56 8.31
CA PRO A 304 3.31 -1.18 7.73
C PRO A 304 3.32 -1.10 6.20
N ARG A 305 2.20 -1.41 5.53
CA ARG A 305 2.12 -1.61 4.06
C ARG A 305 2.50 -0.38 3.23
N ALA A 306 2.36 0.83 3.78
CA ALA A 306 2.78 2.08 3.14
C ALA A 306 2.36 2.21 1.67
N PHE A 307 1.09 1.91 1.37
CA PHE A 307 0.57 1.97 0.00
C PHE A 307 0.59 3.42 -0.51
N VAL A 308 0.70 3.58 -1.83
CA VAL A 308 0.66 4.89 -2.50
C VAL A 308 -0.80 5.25 -2.77
N PRO A 309 -1.39 6.24 -2.10
CA PRO A 309 -2.73 6.69 -2.40
C PRO A 309 -2.78 7.34 -3.77
N PHE A 310 -3.83 7.00 -4.52
CA PHE A 310 -4.17 7.63 -5.77
C PHE A 310 -5.02 8.89 -5.52
N TRP A 311 -4.80 9.92 -6.32
CA TRP A 311 -5.50 11.19 -6.23
C TRP A 311 -6.21 11.51 -7.54
N ARG A 312 -7.39 12.13 -7.47
CA ARG A 312 -8.00 12.77 -8.65
C ARG A 312 -7.31 14.10 -8.91
N GLU A 313 -7.12 14.44 -10.18
CA GLU A 313 -6.58 15.74 -10.58
C GLU A 313 -7.39 16.91 -9.99
N ILE A 314 -8.73 16.80 -9.94
CA ILE A 314 -9.60 17.83 -9.34
C ILE A 314 -9.31 18.08 -7.85
N TRP A 315 -8.64 17.16 -7.15
CA TRP A 315 -8.24 17.29 -5.74
C TRP A 315 -6.89 17.98 -5.56
N LEU A 316 -6.22 18.30 -6.66
CA LEU A 316 -4.88 18.88 -6.68
C LEU A 316 -4.94 20.27 -7.30
N GLU A 317 -4.10 21.16 -6.77
CA GLU A 317 -3.89 22.51 -7.28
C GLU A 317 -2.45 22.59 -7.77
N ARG A 318 -2.25 22.87 -9.06
CA ARG A 318 -0.91 23.13 -9.62
C ARG A 318 -0.36 24.42 -8.99
N ILE A 319 0.86 24.37 -8.48
CA ILE A 319 1.54 25.54 -7.92
C ILE A 319 2.88 25.76 -8.60
N SER A 320 3.30 27.03 -8.70
CA SER A 320 4.63 27.39 -9.19
C SER A 320 5.71 26.95 -8.19
N GLU A 321 6.91 26.66 -8.70
CA GLU A 321 8.06 26.43 -7.82
C GLU A 321 8.38 27.73 -7.04
N PRO A 322 8.63 27.66 -5.72
CA PRO A 322 9.15 28.80 -5.00
C PRO A 322 10.52 29.19 -5.61
N SER A 323 10.63 30.45 -6.04
CA SER A 323 11.84 31.04 -6.63
C SER A 323 13.01 31.05 -5.66
#